data_AF-A0AA41K6F1-F1
#
_entry.id   AF-A0AA41K6F1-F1
#
_cell.length_a   1.000
_cell.length_b   1.000
_cell.length_c   1.000
_cell.angle_alpha   90.00
_cell.angle_beta   90.00
_cell.angle_gamma   90.00
#
_symmetry.space_group_name_H-M   'P 1'
#
loop_
_entity.id
_entity.type
_entity.pdbx_description
1 polymer ?
#
loop_
_entity_poly.entity_id
_entity_poly.type
_entity_poly.pdbx_seq_one_letter_code
_entity_poly.pdbx_strand_id
1 'polypeptide(L)'
;MQLIFHRCYISLKEVSVCNIRYFFCSNYCKNTENCTAHYIREKVVYALVLESLQRVLFYVQAFEKQFVQEQLDKPSEEQKKELAKKRRELAKSEKRIAELDVLFQRIYEDNVSGKLSDERFAIMSANYEGEQKTLKEALSQLKADIETPDDKTA
;
A
#
# COMPACT_ATOMS: atom_id res chain seq x y z
N MET A 1 14.75 1.66 -0.25
CA MET A 1 15.23 2.50 -1.35
C MET A 1 14.21 2.49 -2.48
N GLN A 2 13.50 3.61 -2.69
CA GLN A 2 12.61 3.79 -3.85
C GLN A 2 13.46 3.99 -5.10
N LEU A 3 13.51 2.99 -5.98
CA LEU A 3 13.97 3.18 -7.34
C LEU A 3 12.83 3.88 -8.10
N ILE A 4 12.97 5.19 -8.28
CA ILE A 4 12.11 5.99 -9.17
C ILE A 4 12.43 5.55 -10.60
N PHE A 5 11.77 4.49 -11.08
CA PHE A 5 11.73 4.18 -12.50
C PHE A 5 10.79 5.17 -13.18
N HIS A 6 11.34 6.32 -13.55
CA HIS A 6 10.66 7.24 -14.46
C HIS A 6 10.49 6.51 -15.81
N ARG A 7 9.23 6.35 -16.21
CA ARG A 7 8.76 5.59 -17.38
C ARG A 7 9.34 6.19 -18.67
N CYS A 8 10.53 5.76 -19.05
CA CYS A 8 11.26 6.24 -20.22
C CYS A 8 10.98 5.34 -21.42
N TYR A 9 10.12 5.79 -22.34
CA TYR A 9 9.82 5.09 -23.60
C TYR A 9 10.92 5.38 -24.63
N ILE A 10 11.83 4.44 -24.83
CA ILE A 10 12.95 4.56 -25.77
C ILE A 10 12.49 4.13 -27.17
N SER A 11 12.75 4.96 -28.19
CA SER A 11 12.43 4.66 -29.60
C SER A 11 13.71 4.35 -30.38
N LEU A 12 13.76 3.21 -31.06
CA LEU A 12 14.87 2.79 -31.92
C LEU A 12 14.64 3.30 -33.35
N LYS A 13 15.62 4.01 -33.92
CA LYS A 13 15.73 4.25 -35.37
C LYS A 13 17.03 3.64 -35.87
N GLU A 14 16.95 2.77 -36.87
CA GLU A 14 18.10 2.14 -37.51
C GLU A 14 18.69 3.07 -38.58
N VAL A 15 20.01 3.31 -38.54
CA VAL A 15 20.75 4.02 -39.59
C VAL A 15 21.99 3.20 -39.95
N SER A 16 22.02 2.67 -41.18
CA SER A 16 23.00 1.69 -41.67
C SER A 16 24.14 2.32 -42.45
N VAL A 17 25.29 2.55 -41.80
CA VAL A 17 26.64 2.64 -42.43
C VAL A 17 27.73 2.04 -41.51
N CYS A 18 27.45 1.88 -40.22
CA CYS A 18 28.15 1.01 -39.29
C CYS A 18 27.02 0.47 -38.39
N ASN A 19 26.94 -0.84 -38.11
CA ASN A 19 25.82 -1.44 -37.35
C ASN A 19 25.91 -1.07 -35.86
N ILE A 20 25.78 0.22 -35.56
CA ILE A 20 25.86 0.83 -34.24
C ILE A 20 24.50 1.44 -33.97
N ARG A 21 23.76 0.82 -33.05
CA ARG A 21 22.48 1.32 -32.58
C ARG A 21 22.66 2.24 -31.38
N TYR A 22 21.78 3.22 -31.29
CA TYR A 22 21.78 4.25 -30.26
C TYR A 22 20.40 4.37 -29.64
N PHE A 23 20.37 4.64 -28.34
CA PHE A 23 19.18 5.00 -27.61
C PHE A 23 19.22 6.50 -27.35
N PHE A 24 18.22 7.21 -27.86
CA PHE A 24 18.05 8.65 -27.68
C PHE A 24 17.11 8.93 -26.52
N CYS A 25 17.35 10.04 -25.82
CA CYS A 25 16.45 10.49 -24.78
C CYS A 25 15.11 10.97 -25.35
N SER A 26 14.03 10.46 -24.81
CA SER A 26 12.67 10.75 -25.28
C SER A 26 12.28 12.23 -25.08
N ASN A 27 12.77 12.88 -24.02
CA ASN A 27 12.52 14.31 -23.77
C ASN A 27 13.23 15.19 -24.80
N TYR A 28 14.48 14.85 -25.13
CA TYR A 28 15.21 15.53 -26.21
C TYR A 28 14.53 15.30 -27.58
N CYS A 29 14.13 14.06 -27.90
CA CYS A 29 13.41 13.77 -29.15
C CYS A 29 12.06 14.49 -29.29
N LYS A 30 11.40 14.80 -28.17
CA LYS A 30 10.13 15.55 -28.13
C LYS A 30 10.32 17.06 -28.02
N ASN A 31 11.57 17.54 -28.01
CA ASN A 31 11.93 18.94 -27.91
C ASN A 31 11.33 19.64 -26.67
N THR A 32 11.25 18.92 -25.54
CA THR A 32 10.88 19.54 -24.26
C THR A 32 12.10 20.27 -23.68
N GLU A 33 11.92 21.47 -23.14
CA GLU A 33 13.00 22.38 -22.71
C GLU A 33 13.91 21.83 -21.59
N ASN A 34 13.61 20.64 -21.07
CA ASN A 34 14.25 20.06 -19.89
C ASN A 34 15.49 19.19 -20.21
N CYS A 35 15.96 19.12 -21.46
CA CYS A 35 17.08 18.24 -21.80
C CYS A 35 17.92 18.68 -23.02
N THR A 36 19.25 18.51 -22.94
CA THR A 36 20.20 18.76 -24.04
C THR A 36 20.31 17.54 -24.98
N ALA A 37 20.98 17.68 -26.13
CA ALA A 37 21.20 16.58 -27.06
C ALA A 37 22.12 15.51 -26.46
N HIS A 38 21.58 14.33 -26.11
CA HIS A 38 22.35 13.20 -25.59
C HIS A 38 21.76 11.85 -26.02
N TYR A 39 22.64 10.86 -26.09
CA TYR A 39 22.32 9.50 -26.49
C TYR A 39 23.27 8.52 -25.80
N ILE A 40 22.87 7.25 -25.72
CA ILE A 40 23.70 6.16 -25.23
C ILE A 40 23.79 5.07 -26.30
N ARG A 41 24.97 4.47 -26.48
CA ARG A 41 25.16 3.37 -27.42
C ARG A 41 24.48 2.10 -26.90
N GLU A 42 23.83 1.35 -27.77
CA GLU A 42 23.17 0.07 -27.42
C GLU A 42 24.16 -0.89 -26.75
N LYS A 43 25.38 -1.02 -27.30
CA LYS A 43 26.43 -1.89 -26.72
C LYS A 43 26.75 -1.55 -25.26
N VAL A 44 26.70 -0.27 -24.89
CA VAL A 44 26.99 0.17 -23.52
C VAL A 44 25.82 -0.19 -22.59
N VAL A 45 24.59 0.04 -23.03
CA VAL A 45 23.40 -0.38 -22.26
C VAL A 45 23.37 -1.89 -22.08
N TYR A 46 23.64 -2.64 -23.16
CA TYR A 46 23.67 -4.10 -23.12
C TYR A 46 24.71 -4.62 -22.11
N ALA A 47 25.94 -4.08 -22.14
CA ALA A 47 26.99 -4.45 -21.19
C ALA A 47 26.60 -4.15 -19.73
N LEU A 48 26.05 -2.96 -19.46
CA LEU A 48 25.61 -2.58 -18.11
C LEU A 48 24.46 -3.45 -17.60
N VAL A 49 23.48 -3.76 -18.45
CA VAL A 49 22.36 -4.64 -18.09
C VAL A 49 22.86 -6.06 -17.84
N LEU A 50 23.75 -6.58 -18.68
CA LEU A 50 24.35 -7.91 -18.51
C LEU A 50 25.13 -8.00 -17.20
N GLU A 51 25.99 -7.02 -16.90
CA GLU A 51 26.75 -6.96 -15.66
C GLU A 51 25.81 -6.89 -14.44
N SER A 52 24.74 -6.08 -14.54
CA SER A 52 23.74 -5.97 -13.46
C SER A 52 23.04 -7.31 -13.22
N LEU A 53 22.65 -8.03 -14.27
CA LEU A 53 22.02 -9.35 -14.17
C LEU A 53 22.98 -10.37 -13.55
N GLN A 54 24.24 -10.40 -14.00
CA GLN A 54 25.27 -11.28 -13.44
C GLN A 54 25.50 -11.02 -11.96
N ARG A 55 25.53 -9.75 -11.54
CA ARG A 55 25.66 -9.35 -10.14
C ARG A 55 24.49 -9.83 -9.29
N VAL A 56 23.26 -9.69 -9.80
CA VAL A 56 22.06 -10.20 -9.12
C VAL A 56 22.09 -11.72 -9.02
N LEU A 57 22.47 -12.42 -10.09
CA LEU A 57 22.57 -13.88 -10.08
C LEU A 57 23.63 -14.37 -9.07
N PHE A 58 24.79 -13.72 -9.01
CA PHE A 58 25.81 -14.03 -8.00
C PHE A 58 25.29 -13.83 -6.58
N TYR A 59 24.56 -12.74 -6.33
CA TYR A 59 23.92 -12.50 -5.04
C TYR A 59 22.92 -13.62 -4.68
N VAL A 60 22.05 -14.00 -5.62
CA VAL A 60 21.06 -15.08 -5.40
C VAL A 60 21.76 -16.41 -5.14
N GLN A 61 22.85 -16.72 -5.86
CA GLN A 61 23.63 -17.95 -5.64
C GLN A 61 24.33 -17.97 -4.28
N ALA A 62 24.91 -16.84 -3.85
CA ALA A 62 25.61 -16.75 -2.58
C ALA A 62 24.67 -16.71 -1.37
N PHE A 63 23.46 -16.16 -1.54
CA PHE A 63 22.51 -15.87 -0.48
C PHE A 63 21.10 -16.39 -0.77
N GLU A 64 21.00 -17.61 -1.33
CA GLU A 64 19.72 -18.19 -1.77
C GLU A 64 18.65 -18.18 -0.66
N LYS A 65 19.01 -18.63 0.55
CA LYS A 65 18.08 -18.68 1.69
C LYS A 65 17.57 -17.29 2.09
N GLN A 66 18.44 -16.30 2.13
CA GLN A 66 18.07 -14.92 2.47
C GLN A 66 17.23 -14.29 1.36
N PHE A 67 17.56 -14.55 0.10
CA PHE A 67 16.78 -14.08 -1.03
C PHE A 67 15.37 -14.68 -1.03
N VAL A 68 15.23 -15.98 -0.78
CA VAL A 68 13.92 -16.63 -0.66
C VAL A 68 13.12 -16.03 0.49
N GLN A 69 13.73 -15.84 1.67
CA GLN A 69 13.07 -15.17 2.79
C GLN A 69 12.63 -13.75 2.43
N GLU A 70 13.50 -12.92 1.87
CA GLU A 70 13.17 -11.55 1.45
C GLU A 70 12.06 -11.46 0.40
N GLN A 71 11.93 -12.48 -0.47
CA GLN A 71 10.83 -12.53 -1.45
C GLN A 71 9.53 -13.01 -0.83
N LEU A 72 9.58 -13.94 0.13
CA LEU A 72 8.42 -14.38 0.89
C LEU A 72 7.91 -13.29 1.85
N ASP A 73 8.83 -12.53 2.45
CA ASP A 73 8.54 -11.42 3.37
C ASP A 73 7.99 -10.19 2.65
N LYS A 74 8.13 -10.10 1.33
CA LYS A 74 7.51 -9.02 0.55
C LYS A 74 6.02 -9.31 0.41
N PRO A 75 5.15 -8.55 1.10
CA PRO A 75 3.73 -8.77 0.96
C PRO A 75 3.32 -8.55 -0.50
N SER A 76 2.54 -9.49 -1.03
CA SER A 76 1.99 -9.36 -2.37
C SER A 76 1.12 -8.10 -2.47
N GLU A 77 0.93 -7.57 -3.67
CA GLU A 77 0.02 -6.42 -3.85
C GLU A 77 -1.41 -6.75 -3.40
N GLU A 78 -1.79 -8.03 -3.43
CA GLU A 78 -3.07 -8.51 -2.93
C GLU A 78 -3.13 -8.50 -1.39
N GLN A 79 -2.09 -8.98 -0.71
CA GLN A 79 -1.97 -8.89 0.75
C GLN A 79 -1.96 -7.44 1.24
N LYS A 80 -1.28 -6.53 0.52
CA LYS A 80 -1.30 -5.09 0.85
C LYS A 80 -2.70 -4.50 0.73
N LYS A 81 -3.46 -4.89 -0.30
CA LYS A 81 -4.85 -4.43 -0.50
C LYS A 81 -5.77 -4.94 0.61
N GLU A 82 -5.67 -6.21 0.97
CA GLU A 82 -6.46 -6.80 2.05
C GLU A 82 -6.12 -6.15 3.41
N LEU A 83 -4.84 -5.94 3.70
CA LEU A 83 -4.41 -5.21 4.91
C LEU A 83 -4.96 -3.77 4.93
N ALA A 84 -4.94 -3.07 3.79
CA ALA A 84 -5.52 -1.74 3.67
C ALA A 84 -7.04 -1.74 3.88
N LYS A 85 -7.74 -2.77 3.42
CA LYS A 85 -9.18 -2.95 3.64
C LYS A 85 -9.49 -3.19 5.12
N LYS A 86 -8.80 -4.13 5.78
CA LYS A 86 -8.92 -4.38 7.22
C LYS A 86 -8.68 -3.10 8.03
N ARG A 87 -7.64 -2.32 7.71
CA ARG A 87 -7.36 -1.03 8.38
C ARG A 87 -8.46 0.01 8.18
N ARG A 88 -9.10 0.06 7.01
CA ARG A 88 -10.24 0.97 6.76
C ARG A 88 -11.47 0.55 7.55
N GLU A 89 -11.74 -0.75 7.64
CA GLU A 89 -12.84 -1.30 8.45
C GLU A 89 -12.63 -1.00 9.93
N LEU A 90 -11.38 -1.14 10.41
CA LEU A 90 -10.99 -0.76 11.77
C LEU A 90 -11.32 0.71 12.06
N ALA A 91 -10.84 1.63 11.21
CA ALA A 91 -11.07 3.06 11.39
C ALA A 91 -12.56 3.42 11.34
N LYS A 92 -13.36 2.74 10.51
CA LYS A 92 -14.81 2.94 10.45
C LYS A 92 -15.50 2.53 11.75
N SER A 93 -15.13 1.37 12.30
CA SER A 93 -15.68 0.88 13.56
C SER A 93 -15.28 1.76 14.75
N GLU A 94 -14.03 2.21 14.81
CA GLU A 94 -13.56 3.17 15.84
C GLU A 94 -14.33 4.49 15.76
N LYS A 95 -14.54 5.02 14.55
CA LYS A 95 -15.36 6.22 14.35
C LYS A 95 -16.80 6.02 14.84
N ARG A 96 -17.41 4.88 14.52
CA ARG A 96 -18.77 4.58 14.95
C ARG A 96 -18.88 4.50 16.48
N ILE A 97 -17.90 3.91 17.15
CA ILE A 97 -17.85 3.88 18.62
C ILE A 97 -17.80 5.31 19.19
N ALA A 98 -16.93 6.17 18.64
CA ALA A 98 -16.85 7.56 19.08
C ALA A 98 -18.16 8.34 18.84
N GLU A 99 -18.85 8.08 17.72
CA GLU A 99 -20.17 8.64 17.45
C GLU A 99 -21.22 8.17 18.48
N LEU A 100 -21.19 6.89 18.86
CA LEU A 100 -22.06 6.33 19.90
C LEU A 100 -21.80 6.98 21.26
N ASP A 101 -20.55 7.25 21.63
CA ASP A 101 -20.19 7.91 22.88
C ASP A 101 -20.77 9.34 22.95
N VAL A 102 -20.72 10.09 21.83
CA VAL A 102 -21.33 11.43 21.74
C VAL A 102 -22.86 11.37 21.81
N LEU A 103 -23.49 10.38 21.16
CA LEU A 103 -24.94 10.18 21.24
C LEU A 103 -25.38 9.85 22.66
N PHE A 104 -24.61 9.04 23.38
CA PHE A 104 -24.85 8.71 24.78
C PHE A 104 -24.85 9.94 25.69
N GLN A 105 -23.84 10.81 25.54
CA GLN A 105 -23.76 12.05 26.29
C GLN A 105 -24.97 12.95 26.05
N ARG A 106 -25.37 13.12 24.78
CA ARG A 106 -26.55 13.93 24.43
C ARG A 106 -27.85 13.38 25.01
N ILE A 107 -28.02 12.06 24.98
CA ILE A 107 -29.23 11.41 25.51
C ILE A 107 -29.30 11.53 27.03
N TYR A 108 -28.15 11.50 27.72
CA TYR A 108 -28.09 11.82 29.14
C TYR A 108 -28.52 13.27 29.43
N GLU A 109 -28.00 14.24 28.66
CA GLU A 109 -28.40 15.65 28.78
C GLU A 109 -29.91 15.86 28.53
N ASP A 110 -30.47 15.18 27.54
CA ASP A 110 -31.90 15.25 27.21
C ASP A 110 -32.79 14.57 28.26
N ASN A 111 -32.32 13.49 28.91
CA ASN A 111 -32.99 12.90 30.07
C ASN A 111 -33.01 13.88 31.25
N VAL A 112 -31.85 14.41 31.65
CA VAL A 112 -31.75 15.32 32.81
C VAL A 112 -32.53 16.62 32.60
N SER A 113 -32.64 17.10 31.37
CA SER A 113 -33.46 18.28 31.03
C SER A 113 -34.97 17.98 30.91
N GLY A 114 -35.40 16.73 31.10
CA GLY A 114 -36.80 16.31 31.08
C GLY A 114 -37.42 16.23 29.67
N LYS A 115 -36.62 16.35 28.61
CA LYS A 115 -37.08 16.21 27.22
C LYS A 115 -37.30 14.74 26.83
N LEU A 116 -36.69 13.82 27.57
CA LEU A 116 -36.75 12.39 27.36
C LEU A 116 -37.25 11.69 28.63
N SER A 117 -38.18 10.75 28.51
CA SER A 117 -38.61 9.93 29.63
C SER A 117 -37.56 8.87 30.00
N ASP A 118 -37.53 8.48 31.28
CA ASP A 118 -36.60 7.48 31.79
C ASP A 118 -36.73 6.12 31.10
N GLU A 119 -37.97 5.69 30.80
CA GLU A 119 -38.21 4.45 30.06
C GLU A 119 -37.57 4.49 28.67
N ARG A 120 -37.65 5.63 27.98
CA ARG A 120 -37.09 5.77 26.63
C ARG A 120 -35.57 5.90 26.68
N PHE A 121 -35.03 6.56 27.70
CA PHE A 121 -33.59 6.59 27.97
C PHE A 121 -33.03 5.18 28.20
N ALA A 122 -33.69 4.36 29.02
CA ALA A 122 -33.24 3.00 29.30
C ALA A 122 -33.16 2.14 28.04
N ILE A 123 -34.19 2.22 27.18
CA ILE A 123 -34.23 1.47 25.91
C ILE A 123 -33.12 1.93 24.95
N MET A 124 -32.96 3.26 24.75
CA MET A 124 -31.95 3.78 23.83
C MET A 124 -30.53 3.51 24.32
N SER A 125 -30.28 3.66 25.62
CA SER A 125 -28.99 3.37 26.25
C SER A 125 -28.62 1.90 26.08
N ALA A 126 -29.54 0.97 26.39
CA ALA A 126 -29.28 -0.46 26.21
C ALA A 126 -28.93 -0.83 24.76
N ASN A 127 -29.60 -0.23 23.78
CA ASN A 127 -29.31 -0.46 22.36
C ASN A 127 -27.92 0.02 21.96
N TYR A 128 -27.52 1.22 22.38
CA TYR A 128 -26.20 1.77 22.04
C TYR A 128 -25.08 1.04 22.77
N GLU A 129 -25.26 0.65 24.02
CA GLU A 129 -24.32 -0.20 24.76
C GLU A 129 -24.13 -1.55 24.07
N GLY A 130 -25.22 -2.17 23.61
CA GLY A 130 -25.18 -3.41 22.84
C GLY A 130 -24.41 -3.27 21.53
N GLU A 131 -24.67 -2.20 20.77
CA GLU A 131 -23.95 -1.90 19.53
C GLU A 131 -22.45 -1.65 19.81
N GLN A 132 -22.13 -0.84 20.82
CA GLN A 132 -20.76 -0.51 21.18
C GLN A 132 -19.98 -1.75 21.64
N LYS A 133 -20.61 -2.64 22.41
CA LYS A 133 -20.01 -3.92 22.82
C LYS A 133 -19.67 -4.79 21.62
N THR A 134 -20.62 -4.96 20.70
CA THR A 134 -20.43 -5.76 19.48
C THR A 134 -19.29 -5.19 18.62
N LEU A 135 -19.23 -3.86 18.47
CA LEU A 135 -18.16 -3.19 17.72
C LEU A 135 -16.79 -3.33 18.40
N LYS A 136 -16.73 -3.26 19.74
CA LYS A 136 -15.48 -3.48 20.51
C LYS A 136 -14.97 -4.90 20.36
N GLU A 137 -15.86 -5.89 20.41
CA GLU A 137 -15.51 -7.30 20.17
C GLU A 137 -14.97 -7.51 18.75
N ALA A 138 -15.67 -6.98 17.73
CA ALA A 138 -15.22 -7.05 16.35
C ALA A 138 -13.87 -6.33 16.14
N LEU A 139 -13.65 -5.17 16.77
CA LEU A 139 -12.37 -4.46 16.72
C LEU A 139 -11.24 -5.26 17.35
N SER A 140 -11.49 -5.95 18.46
CA SER A 140 -10.48 -6.79 19.11
C SER A 140 -10.01 -7.92 18.19
N GLN A 141 -10.95 -8.56 17.49
CA GLN A 141 -10.67 -9.60 16.50
C GLN A 141 -9.92 -9.02 15.30
N LEU A 142 -10.39 -7.90 14.75
CA LEU A 142 -9.77 -7.27 13.59
C LEU A 142 -8.36 -6.75 13.90
N LYS A 143 -8.10 -6.29 15.13
CA LYS A 143 -6.76 -5.90 15.60
C LYS A 143 -5.85 -7.12 15.72
N ALA A 144 -6.34 -8.20 16.32
CA ALA A 144 -5.59 -9.46 16.37
C ALA A 144 -5.23 -9.98 14.96
N ASP A 145 -6.18 -9.94 14.02
CA ASP A 145 -5.99 -10.36 12.62
C ASP A 145 -5.03 -9.47 11.81
N ILE A 146 -4.73 -8.26 12.28
CA ILE A 146 -3.74 -7.35 11.69
C ILE A 146 -2.38 -7.54 12.34
N GLU A 147 -2.35 -7.86 13.65
CA GLU A 147 -1.13 -8.07 14.44
C GLU A 147 -0.52 -9.45 14.24
N THR A 148 -1.32 -10.48 13.96
CA THR A 148 -0.79 -11.76 13.47
C THR A 148 -0.43 -11.59 11.99
N PRO A 149 0.86 -11.53 11.62
CA PRO A 149 1.21 -11.69 10.22
C PRO A 149 0.72 -13.09 9.83
N ASP A 150 -0.02 -13.20 8.73
CA ASP A 150 -0.53 -14.48 8.23
C ASP A 150 0.63 -15.47 8.04
N ASP A 151 0.90 -16.29 9.07
CA ASP A 151 1.68 -17.53 9.00
C ASP A 151 0.80 -18.65 8.40
N LYS A 152 -0.07 -18.26 7.46
CA LYS A 152 -1.01 -19.11 6.73
C LYS A 152 -0.64 -19.10 5.25
N THR A 153 0.54 -19.63 4.98
CA THR A 153 0.82 -20.26 3.68
C THR A 153 1.47 -21.61 3.99
N ALA A 154 0.62 -22.62 4.21
CA ALA A 154 0.99 -24.04 4.09
C ALA A 154 0.61 -24.51 2.68
#